data_AF-A0A2V5MIG5-F1
#
_entry.id   AF-A0A2V5MIG5-F1
#
_cell.length_a   1.000
_cell.length_b   1.000
_cell.length_c   1.000
_cell.angle_alpha   90.00
_cell.angle_beta   90.00
_cell.angle_gamma   90.00
#
_symmetry.space_group_name_H-M   'P 1'
#
loop_
_entity.id
_entity.type
_entity.pdbx_description
1 polymer ?
#
loop_
_entity_poly.entity_id
_entity_poly.type
_entity_poly.pdbx_seq_one_letter_code
_entity_poly.pdbx_strand_id
1 'polypeptide(L)' 'MEVSDLITVDPGILGGTPVFKGTRVPVNRRVAIP' A
#
# COMPACT_ATOMS: atom_id res chain seq x y z
N MET A 1 -2.17 9.02 -16.41
CA MET A 1 -2.32 8.17 -15.22
C MET A 1 -1.20 8.56 -14.29
N GLU A 2 -1.52 9.08 -13.11
CA GLU A 2 -0.51 9.45 -12.11
C GLU A 2 -0.31 8.29 -11.14
N VAL A 3 0.91 8.12 -10.61
CA VAL A 3 1.23 7.04 -9.66
C VAL A 3 0.35 7.10 -8.41
N SER A 4 -0.05 8.31 -8.01
CA SER A 4 -0.97 8.56 -6.90
C SER A 4 -2.33 7.88 -7.08
N ASP A 5 -2.76 7.61 -8.33
CA ASP A 5 -4.01 6.91 -8.61
C ASP A 5 -3.95 5.42 -8.26
N LEU A 6 -2.77 4.85 -8.04
CA LEU A 6 -2.57 3.42 -7.75
C LEU A 6 -2.48 3.12 -6.25
N ILE A 7 -2.41 4.15 -5.40
CA ILE A 7 -2.19 4.02 -3.97
C ILE A 7 -3.44 4.46 -3.21
N THR A 8 -3.76 3.79 -2.10
CA THR A 8 -4.82 4.19 -1.18
C THR A 8 -4.32 4.21 0.26
N VAL A 9 -4.86 5.15 1.04
CA VAL A 9 -4.63 5.33 2.46
C VAL A 9 -5.99 5.40 3.13
N ASP A 10 -6.38 4.31 3.78
CA ASP A 10 -7.67 4.17 4.47
C ASP A 10 -7.41 3.66 5.89
N PRO A 11 -7.88 4.34 6.95
CA PRO A 11 -7.66 3.92 8.34
C PRO A 11 -8.19 2.50 8.66
N GLY A 12 -9.20 2.03 7.94
CA GLY A 12 -9.74 0.68 8.03
C GLY A 12 -8.91 -0.38 7.30
N ILE A 13 -7.90 0.02 6.52
CA ILE A 13 -6.99 -0.89 5.81
C ILE A 13 -5.58 -0.77 6.40
N LEU A 14 -5.13 -1.82 7.08
CA LEU A 14 -3.81 -1.89 7.72
C LEU A 14 -3.46 -0.66 8.60
N GLY A 15 -4.46 -0.10 9.28
CA GLY A 15 -4.29 1.05 10.17
C GLY A 15 -3.88 2.35 9.48
N GLY A 16 -4.26 2.54 8.21
CA GLY A 16 -3.86 3.71 7.42
C GLY A 16 -2.49 3.58 6.78
N THR A 17 -1.91 2.38 6.74
CA THR A 17 -0.68 2.13 5.99
C THR A 17 -0.97 2.28 4.49
N PRO A 18 -0.18 3.05 3.72
CA PRO A 18 -0.38 3.15 2.28
C PRO A 18 -0.20 1.79 1.58
N VAL A 19 -1.20 1.41 0.78
CA VAL A 19 -1.24 0.16 0.02
C VAL A 19 -1.58 0.40 -1.44
N PHE A 20 -1.24 -0.56 -2.31
CA PHE A 20 -1.75 -0.55 -3.69
C PHE A 20 -3.25 -0.80 -3.70
N LYS A 21 -4.02 0.00 -4.45
CA LYS A 21 -5.48 -0.13 -4.58
C LYS A 21 -5.89 -1.55 -4.95
N GLY A 22 -6.94 -2.05 -4.31
CA GLY A 22 -7.43 -3.41 -4.52
C GLY A 22 -6.59 -4.51 -3.86
N THR A 23 -5.53 -4.14 -3.13
CA THR A 23 -4.66 -5.07 -2.41
C THR A 23 -4.52 -4.68 -0.94
N ARG A 24 -3.97 -5.59 -0.13
CA ARG A 24 -3.43 -5.29 1.21
C ARG A 24 -1.90 -5.33 1.21
N VAL A 25 -1.27 -4.97 0.09
CA VAL A 25 0.19 -4.98 -0.06
C VAL A 25 0.72 -3.57 0.23
N PRO A 26 1.53 -3.38 1.29
CA PRO A 26 2.12 -2.09 1.60
C PRO A 26 3.07 -1.63 0.50
N VAL A 27 3.08 -0.32 0.23
CA VAL A 27 3.98 0.27 -0.77
C VAL A 27 5.46 0.16 -0.38
N ASN A 28 5.77 0.16 0.92
CA ASN A 28 7.12 0.02 1.44
C ASN A 28 7.44 -1.42 1.90
N ARG A 29 6.98 -2.43 1.14
CA ARG A 29 7.32 -3.82 1.44
C ARG A 29 8.83 -4.03 1.24
N ARG A 30 9.60 -3.94 2.31
CA ARG A 30 10.93 -4.55 2.38
C ARG A 30 10.76 -6.06 2.46
N VAL A 31 11.04 -6.75 1.35
CA VAL A 31 11.25 -8.19 1.39
C VAL A 31 12.58 -8.40 2.11
N ALA A 32 12.54 -9.00 3.30
CA ALA A 32 13.74 -9.55 3.90
C ALA A 32 14.18 -10.72 3.00
N ILE A 33 15.20 -10.48 2.17
CA ILE A 33 15.93 -11.57 1.54
C ILE A 33 16.71 -12.29 2.66
N PRO A 34 16.54 -13.61 2.81
CA PRO A 34 17.24 -14.38 3.83
C PRO A 34 18.76 -14.33 3.66
#